data_AF-A0A255TV94-F1
#
_entry.id   AF-A0A255TV94-F1
#
_cell.length_a   1.000
_cell.length_b   1.000
_cell.length_c   1.000
_cell.angle_alpha   90.00
_cell.angle_beta   90.00
_cell.angle_gamma   90.00
#
_symmetry.space_group_name_H-M   'P 1'
#
loop_
_entity.id
_entity.type
_entity.pdbx_description
1 polymer ?
#
loop_
_entity_poly.entity_id
_entity_poly.type
_entity_poly.pdbx_seq_one_letter_code
_entity_poly.pdbx_strand_id
1 'polypeptide(L)'
;MKYLYLILAALLMLCLAPMPYGYYQLVRFIALVLFAVFAYNTWRQEQRPLAVVLGALALLFQPFVKVALGRALWNIVDVIVALGLIALWWFGQKKAGSD
;
A
#
# COMPACT_ATOMS: atom_id res chain seq x y z
N MET A 1 6.98 6.37 -10.78
CA MET A 1 5.81 6.06 -9.93
C MET A 1 4.98 4.87 -10.40
N LYS A 2 4.69 4.68 -11.71
CA LYS A 2 3.84 3.58 -12.20
C LYS A 2 4.25 2.18 -11.69
N TYR A 3 5.53 1.82 -11.76
CA TYR A 3 5.98 0.49 -11.33
C TYR A 3 5.99 0.28 -9.80
N LEU A 4 6.02 1.34 -8.99
CA LEU A 4 6.04 1.22 -7.52
C LEU A 4 4.73 0.62 -6.98
N TYR A 5 3.59 0.92 -7.61
CA TYR A 5 2.30 0.32 -7.26
C TYR A 5 2.32 -1.20 -7.47
N LEU A 6 2.90 -1.67 -8.58
CA LEU A 6 3.02 -3.09 -8.90
C LEU A 6 4.01 -3.81 -7.98
N ILE A 7 5.15 -3.18 -7.67
CA ILE A 7 6.15 -3.74 -6.74
C ILE A 7 5.53 -3.90 -5.35
N LEU A 8 4.79 -2.89 -4.85
CA LEU A 8 4.13 -2.97 -3.54
C LEU A 8 3.01 -4.03 -3.53
N ALA A 9 2.20 -4.11 -4.59
CA ALA A 9 1.17 -5.14 -4.71
C ALA A 9 1.78 -6.55 -4.72
N ALA A 10 2.88 -6.76 -5.44
CA ALA A 10 3.60 -8.02 -5.45
C ALA A 10 4.17 -8.36 -4.05
N LEU A 11 4.76 -7.39 -3.34
CA LEU A 11 5.26 -7.58 -1.97
C LEU A 11 4.15 -7.99 -0.99
N LEU A 12 2.97 -7.34 -1.08
CA LEU A 12 1.81 -7.65 -0.25
C LEU A 12 1.25 -9.05 -0.57
N MET A 13 1.18 -9.45 -1.84
CA MET A 13 0.80 -10.82 -2.20
C MET A 13 1.83 -11.86 -1.74
N LEU A 14 3.12 -11.51 -1.72
CA LEU A 14 4.17 -12.40 -1.22
C LEU A 14 4.02 -12.66 0.29
N CYS A 15 3.41 -11.74 1.04
CA CYS A 15 3.05 -11.93 2.45
C CYS A 15 1.92 -12.95 2.67
N LEU A 16 1.14 -13.29 1.64
CA LEU A 16 0.11 -14.32 1.76
C LEU A 16 0.69 -15.71 2.02
N ALA A 17 1.94 -15.96 1.59
CA ALA A 17 2.68 -17.16 1.92
C ALA A 17 3.13 -17.14 3.40
N PRO A 18 3.16 -18.29 4.11
CA PRO A 18 3.58 -18.37 5.49
C PRO A 18 5.10 -18.13 5.61
N MET A 19 5.48 -16.85 5.74
CA MET A 19 6.87 -16.42 5.92
C MET A 19 7.24 -16.22 7.41
N PRO A 20 8.53 -16.17 7.76
CA PRO A 20 8.96 -15.87 9.12
C PRO A 20 8.50 -14.47 9.55
N TYR A 21 8.22 -14.30 10.85
CA TYR A 21 7.66 -13.06 11.40
C TYR A 21 8.47 -11.80 11.03
N GLY A 22 9.80 -11.90 11.03
CA GLY A 22 10.68 -10.77 10.66
C GLY A 22 10.48 -10.27 9.22
N TYR A 23 10.11 -11.16 8.29
CA TYR A 23 9.84 -10.76 6.90
C TYR A 23 8.59 -9.88 6.81
N TYR A 24 7.52 -10.23 7.52
CA TYR A 24 6.31 -9.40 7.59
C TYR A 24 6.59 -8.00 8.14
N GLN A 25 7.47 -7.92 9.15
CA GLN A 25 7.82 -6.65 9.78
C GLN A 25 8.62 -5.74 8.81
N LEU A 26 9.51 -6.33 8.01
CA LEU A 26 10.21 -5.62 6.93
C LEU A 26 9.25 -5.14 5.84
N VAL A 27 8.35 -6.00 5.37
CA VAL A 27 7.38 -5.62 4.33
C VAL A 27 6.46 -4.50 4.81
N ARG A 28 6.02 -4.53 6.07
CA ARG A 28 5.25 -3.43 6.68
C ARG A 28 6.02 -2.11 6.72
N PHE A 29 7.31 -2.15 7.06
CA PHE A 29 8.15 -0.95 7.01
C PHE A 29 8.26 -0.40 5.59
N ILE A 30 8.47 -1.26 4.60
CA ILE A 30 8.51 -0.86 3.18
C ILE A 30 7.15 -0.30 2.74
N ALA A 31 6.05 -0.94 3.13
CA ALA A 31 4.69 -0.50 2.82
C ALA A 31 4.40 0.88 3.43
N LEU A 32 4.75 1.12 4.70
CA LEU A 32 4.65 2.42 5.36
C LEU A 32 5.34 3.51 4.53
N VAL A 33 6.61 3.30 4.16
CA VAL A 33 7.39 4.30 3.41
C VAL A 33 6.75 4.57 2.04
N LEU A 34 6.35 3.53 1.32
CA LEU A 34 5.72 3.68 0.01
C LEU A 34 4.35 4.36 0.09
N PHE A 35 3.52 4.03 1.08
CA PHE A 35 2.25 4.70 1.31
C PHE A 35 2.43 6.16 1.69
N ALA A 36 3.43 6.51 2.51
CA ALA A 36 3.74 7.89 2.84
C ALA A 36 4.15 8.70 1.60
N VAL A 37 5.00 8.13 0.74
CA VAL A 37 5.40 8.75 -0.54
C VAL A 37 4.18 8.92 -1.46
N PHE A 38 3.33 7.91 -1.57
CA PHE A 38 2.10 8.00 -2.37
C PHE A 38 1.14 9.05 -1.81
N ALA A 39 0.91 9.09 -0.49
CA ALA A 39 0.06 10.10 0.14
C ALA A 39 0.55 11.52 -0.16
N TYR A 40 1.86 11.76 -0.02
CA TYR A 40 2.47 13.06 -0.33
C TYR A 40 2.30 13.45 -1.81
N ASN A 41 2.55 12.52 -2.73
CA ASN A 41 2.39 12.78 -4.17
C ASN A 41 0.92 13.06 -4.54
N THR A 42 -0.01 12.33 -3.92
CA THR A 42 -1.45 12.47 -4.19
C THR A 42 -2.00 13.76 -3.58
N TRP A 43 -1.44 14.20 -2.45
CA TRP A 43 -1.70 15.51 -1.85
C TRP A 43 -1.26 16.64 -2.80
N ARG A 44 -0.07 16.52 -3.39
CA ARG A 44 0.43 17.48 -4.40
C ARG A 44 -0.42 17.53 -5.67
N GLN A 45 -1.11 16.46 -6.03
CA GLN A 45 -2.02 16.43 -7.18
C GLN A 45 -3.45 16.87 -6.83
N GLU A 46 -3.64 17.54 -5.69
CA GLU A 46 -4.92 18.01 -5.15
C GLU A 46 -5.99 16.93 -4.92
N GLN A 47 -5.60 15.66 -4.99
CA GLN A 47 -6.47 14.52 -4.72
C GLN A 47 -6.52 14.24 -3.21
N ARG A 48 -6.97 15.25 -2.44
CA ARG A 48 -7.09 15.21 -0.97
C ARG A 48 -7.73 13.93 -0.41
N PRO A 49 -8.88 13.43 -0.93
CA PRO A 49 -9.48 12.22 -0.38
C PRO A 49 -8.56 11.00 -0.50
N LEU A 50 -7.89 10.81 -1.64
CA LEU A 50 -6.96 9.71 -1.85
C LEU A 50 -5.69 9.85 -0.99
N ALA A 51 -5.19 11.08 -0.82
CA ALA A 51 -4.05 11.35 0.05
C ALA A 51 -4.35 10.95 1.51
N VAL A 52 -5.55 11.24 2.01
CA VAL A 52 -5.99 10.84 3.36
C VAL A 52 -6.08 9.31 3.48
N VAL A 53 -6.67 8.63 2.48
CA VAL A 53 -6.76 7.16 2.46
C VAL A 53 -5.36 6.53 2.47
N LEU A 54 -4.45 6.99 1.61
CA LEU A 54 -3.08 6.48 1.56
C LEU A 54 -2.30 6.78 2.85
N GLY A 55 -2.52 7.95 3.47
CA GLY A 55 -1.96 8.27 4.78
C GLY A 55 -2.48 7.36 5.90
N ALA A 56 -3.78 7.06 5.91
CA ALA A 56 -4.38 6.12 6.84
C ALA A 56 -3.83 4.70 6.63
N LEU A 57 -3.60 4.28 5.38
CA LEU A 57 -2.93 3.01 5.08
C LEU A 57 -1.48 3.00 5.59
N ALA A 58 -0.72 4.09 5.42
CA ALA A 58 0.62 4.18 6.00
C ALA A 58 0.58 3.94 7.52
N LEU A 59 -0.37 4.58 8.23
CA LEU A 59 -0.56 4.39 9.66
C LEU A 59 -1.01 2.97 10.03
N LEU A 60 -1.80 2.32 9.19
CA LEU A 60 -2.23 0.92 9.39
C LEU A 60 -1.03 -0.03 9.27
N PHE A 61 -0.19 0.15 8.25
CA PHE A 61 1.00 -0.67 8.00
C PHE A 61 2.21 -0.27 8.85
N GLN A 62 2.08 0.68 9.77
CA GLN A 62 3.19 1.09 10.61
C GLN A 62 3.72 -0.08 11.45
N PRO A 63 5.04 -0.28 11.56
CA PRO A 63 5.61 -1.32 12.41
C PRO A 63 5.87 -0.85 13.85
N PHE A 64 5.60 0.42 14.18
CA PHE A 64 5.87 1.01 15.50
C PHE A 64 4.81 0.62 16.54
N VAL A 65 3.55 0.61 16.14
CA VAL A 65 2.42 0.21 16.99
C VAL A 65 2.04 -1.22 16.65
N LYS A 66 2.07 -2.12 17.63
CA LYS A 66 1.59 -3.50 17.46
C LYS A 66 0.08 -3.50 17.27
N VAL A 67 -0.37 -3.53 16.03
CA VAL A 67 -1.76 -3.80 15.68
C VAL A 67 -1.95 -5.32 15.63
N ALA A 68 -2.51 -5.88 16.71
CA ALA A 68 -2.76 -7.31 16.87
C ALA A 68 -3.98 -7.81 16.08
N LEU A 69 -4.04 -7.50 14.78
CA LEU A 69 -4.97 -8.19 13.88
C LEU A 69 -4.44 -9.63 13.71
N GLY A 70 -5.33 -10.62 13.77
CA GLY A 70 -4.96 -12.01 13.51
C GLY A 70 -4.42 -12.18 12.09
N ARG A 71 -3.64 -13.25 11.84
CA ARG A 71 -3.03 -13.52 10.53
C ARG A 71 -4.06 -13.51 9.38
N ALA A 72 -5.22 -14.13 9.58
CA ALA A 72 -6.29 -14.16 8.58
C ALA A 72 -6.78 -12.75 8.21
N LEU A 73 -6.93 -11.87 9.19
CA LEU A 73 -7.43 -10.52 8.98
C LEU A 73 -6.38 -9.64 8.29
N TRP A 74 -5.10 -9.79 8.65
CA TRP A 74 -4.00 -9.15 7.92
C TRP A 74 -3.94 -9.60 6.45
N ASN A 75 -4.11 -10.88 6.17
CA ASN A 75 -4.13 -11.37 4.79
C ASN A 75 -5.27 -10.73 3.99
N ILE A 76 -6.46 -10.58 4.59
CA ILE A 76 -7.60 -9.90 3.94
C ILE A 76 -7.25 -8.44 3.65
N VAL A 77 -6.70 -7.73 4.64
CA VAL A 77 -6.25 -6.33 4.46
C VAL A 77 -5.23 -6.22 3.34
N ASP A 78 -4.20 -7.07 3.33
CA ASP A 78 -3.15 -7.07 2.31
C ASP A 78 -3.72 -7.30 0.90
N VAL A 79 -4.68 -8.22 0.75
CA VAL A 79 -5.35 -8.48 -0.54
C VAL A 79 -6.18 -7.29 -0.99
N ILE A 80 -7.01 -6.70 -0.12
CA ILE A 80 -7.83 -5.53 -0.45
C ILE A 80 -6.94 -4.36 -0.88
N VAL A 81 -5.85 -4.13 -0.14
CA VAL A 81 -4.91 -3.05 -0.41
C VAL A 81 -4.15 -3.30 -1.73
N ALA A 82 -3.73 -4.53 -1.99
CA ALA A 82 -3.09 -4.90 -3.26
C ALA A 82 -4.03 -4.65 -4.46
N LEU A 83 -5.31 -5.02 -4.35
CA LEU A 83 -6.32 -4.75 -5.38
C LEU A 83 -6.52 -3.24 -5.57
N GLY A 84 -6.58 -2.47 -4.48
CA GLY A 84 -6.69 -1.01 -4.53
C GLY A 84 -5.49 -0.35 -5.24
N LEU A 85 -4.28 -0.83 -4.99
CA LEU A 85 -3.06 -0.36 -5.66
C LEU A 85 -3.07 -0.68 -7.16
N ILE A 86 -3.54 -1.87 -7.56
CA ILE A 86 -3.69 -2.25 -8.97
C ILE A 86 -4.73 -1.36 -9.67
N ALA A 87 -5.86 -1.08 -9.01
CA ALA A 87 -6.87 -0.16 -9.54
C ALA A 87 -6.30 1.26 -9.70
N LEU A 88 -5.60 1.78 -8.70
CA LEU A 88 -4.90 3.08 -8.76
C LEU A 88 -3.88 3.12 -9.89
N TRP A 89 -3.13 2.03 -10.10
CA TRP A 89 -2.22 1.91 -11.23
C TRP A 89 -2.95 2.00 -12.56
N TRP A 90 -4.08 1.30 -12.72
CA TRP A 90 -4.91 1.34 -13.92
C TRP A 90 -5.50 2.74 -14.18
N PHE A 91 -6.07 3.38 -13.16
CA PHE A 91 -6.60 4.75 -13.27
C PHE A 91 -5.49 5.78 -13.54
N GLY A 92 -4.30 5.56 -12.97
CA GLY A 92 -3.12 6.38 -13.23
C GLY A 92 -2.59 6.28 -14.67
N GLN A 93 -2.90 5.20 -15.41
CA GLN A 93 -2.61 5.12 -16.85
C GLN A 93 -3.49 6.07 -17.66
N LYS A 94 -4.78 6.21 -17.30
CA LYS A 94 -5.74 7.06 -18.04
C LYS A 94 -5.42 8.56 -17.98
N LYS A 95 -4.82 9.05 -16.90
CA LYS A 95 -4.41 10.46 -16.78
C LYS A 95 -3.21 10.84 -17.66
N ALA A 96 -2.46 9.88 -18.20
CA ALA A 96 -1.25 10.12 -19.00
C ALA A 96 -1.47 10.02 -20.53
N GLY A 97 -2.72 9.84 -20.98
CA GLY A 97 -3.08 9.74 -22.40
C GLY A 97 -4.13 10.77 -22.82
N SER A 98 -4.27 11.86 -22.06
CA SER A 98 -5.22 12.94 -22.35
C SER A 98 -4.56 14.31 -22.16
N ASP A 99 -3.26 14.40 -22.46
CA ASP A 99 -2.53 15.63 -22.75
C ASP A 99 -2.05 15.56 -24.20
#